data_AF-A0A0F8VN67-F1
#
_entry.id   AF-A0A0F8VN67-F1
#
_cell.length_a   1.000
_cell.length_b   1.000
_cell.length_c   1.000
_cell.angle_alpha   90.00
_cell.angle_beta   90.00
_cell.angle_gamma   90.00
#
_symmetry.space_group_name_H-M   'P 1'
#
loop_
_entity.id
_entity.type
_entity.pdbx_description
1 polymer ?
#
loop_
_entity_poly.entity_id
_entity_poly.type
_entity_poly.pdbx_seq_one_letter_code
_entity_poly.pdbx_strand_id
1 'polypeptide(L)'
;MQVYRLKINRNICTGCNICVVSCPINFDQLKTKSFLSEENAVILVKNGIAYDVFKEERKINCDGCGVCIKNCPQSAIHLELINVV
;
A
#
# COMPACT_ATOMS: atom_id res chain seq x y z
N MET A 1 4.59 17.50 2.82
CA MET A 1 5.04 16.15 2.42
C MET A 1 4.06 15.67 1.37
N GLN A 2 4.55 15.21 0.21
CA GLN A 2 3.67 14.68 -0.84
C GLN A 2 3.08 13.35 -0.39
N VAL A 3 1.81 13.10 -0.73
CA VAL A 3 1.11 11.86 -0.41
C VAL A 3 0.74 11.16 -1.72
N TYR A 4 0.84 9.84 -1.74
CA TYR A 4 0.57 9.05 -2.94
C TYR A 4 -0.58 8.07 -2.71
N ARG A 5 -1.32 7.75 -3.78
CA ARG A 5 -2.16 6.55 -3.86
C ARG A 5 -1.45 5.48 -4.66
N LEU A 6 -1.84 4.23 -4.41
CA LEU A 6 -1.44 3.10 -5.23
C LEU A 6 -2.61 2.76 -6.14
N LYS A 7 -2.33 2.69 -7.44
CA LYS A 7 -3.28 2.16 -8.43
C LYS A 7 -2.92 0.73 -8.76
N ILE A 8 -3.85 -0.18 -8.47
CA ILE A 8 -3.67 -1.61 -8.67
C ILE A 8 -4.44 -2.05 -9.92
N ASN A 9 -3.74 -2.65 -10.89
CA ASN A 9 -4.38 -3.35 -12.00
C ASN A 9 -4.93 -4.69 -11.51
N ARG A 10 -6.25 -4.75 -11.34
CA ARG A 10 -6.97 -5.91 -10.80
C ARG A 10 -6.94 -7.13 -11.72
N ASN A 11 -6.71 -6.96 -13.02
CA ASN A 11 -6.70 -8.06 -13.99
C ASN A 11 -5.42 -8.92 -13.89
N ILE A 12 -4.34 -8.35 -13.36
CA ILE A 12 -3.03 -9.02 -13.23
C ILE A 12 -2.59 -9.13 -11.76
N CYS A 13 -3.34 -8.57 -10.82
CA CYS A 13 -3.07 -8.76 -9.40
C CYS A 13 -3.46 -10.20 -8.98
N THR A 14 -2.53 -10.93 -8.38
CA THR A 14 -2.75 -12.31 -7.92
C THR A 14 -3.00 -12.42 -6.41
N GLY A 15 -3.02 -11.31 -5.68
CA GLY A 15 -3.25 -11.32 -4.23
C GLY A 15 -2.12 -11.94 -3.39
N CYS A 16 -0.91 -12.07 -3.95
CA CYS A 16 0.23 -12.75 -3.30
C CYS A 16 0.80 -12.10 -2.03
N ASN A 17 0.25 -10.96 -1.57
CA ASN A 17 0.67 -10.22 -0.36
C ASN A 17 2.11 -9.69 -0.32
N ILE A 18 2.93 -9.84 -1.36
CA ILE A 18 4.30 -9.30 -1.40
C ILE A 18 4.32 -7.78 -1.18
N CYS A 19 3.38 -7.04 -1.78
CA CYS A 19 3.26 -5.60 -1.59
C CYS A 19 2.88 -5.20 -0.15
N VAL A 20 2.14 -6.06 0.56
CA VAL A 20 1.73 -5.84 1.95
C VAL A 20 2.92 -5.98 2.90
N VAL A 21 3.72 -7.04 2.73
CA VAL A 21 4.86 -7.33 3.62
C VAL A 21 6.12 -6.54 3.28
N SER A 22 6.29 -6.12 2.02
CA SER A 22 7.47 -5.35 1.60
C SER A 22 7.35 -3.84 1.80
N CYS A 23 6.14 -3.32 2.08
CA CYS A 23 5.97 -1.91 2.37
C CYS A 23 6.60 -1.58 3.74
N PRO A 24 7.58 -0.65 3.81
CA PRO A 24 8.22 -0.29 5.09
C PRO A 24 7.24 0.24 6.14
N ILE A 25 6.26 1.06 5.72
CA ILE A 25 5.22 1.57 6.62
C ILE A 25 4.37 0.43 7.19
N ASN A 26 3.93 -0.51 6.35
CA ASN A 26 3.20 -1.69 6.84
C ASN A 26 4.08 -2.53 7.77
N PHE A 27 5.35 -2.73 7.43
CA PHE A 27 6.29 -3.51 8.24
C PHE A 27 6.45 -2.90 9.64
N ASP A 28 6.64 -1.59 9.74
CA ASP A 28 6.75 -0.88 11.02
C ASP A 28 5.46 -0.98 11.85
N GLN A 29 4.30 -0.86 11.19
CA GLN A 29 3.00 -1.00 11.85
C GLN A 29 2.77 -2.43 12.33
N LEU A 30 3.13 -3.43 11.52
CA LEU A 30 3.03 -4.84 11.88
C LEU A 30 3.97 -5.18 13.04
N LYS A 31 5.21 -4.67 13.03
CA LYS A 31 6.17 -4.85 14.13
C LYS A 31 5.67 -4.24 15.45
N THR A 32 4.99 -3.10 15.37
CA THR A 32 4.55 -2.34 16.56
C THR A 32 3.20 -2.84 17.10
N LYS A 33 2.26 -3.20 16.23
CA LYS A 33 0.88 -3.54 16.59
C LYS A 33 0.56 -5.04 16.47
N SER A 34 1.46 -5.84 15.90
CA SER A 34 1.29 -7.28 15.64
C SER A 34 0.17 -7.66 14.66
N PHE A 35 -0.52 -6.68 14.08
CA PHE A 35 -1.52 -6.89 13.03
C PHE A 35 -1.59 -5.72 12.07
N LEU A 36 -2.19 -5.95 10.91
CA LEU A 36 -2.53 -4.91 9.92
C LEU A 36 -4.05 -4.84 9.74
N SER A 37 -4.57 -3.62 9.64
CA SER A 37 -5.96 -3.28 9.37
C SER A 37 -6.02 -1.99 8.54
N GLU A 38 -7.22 -1.59 8.12
CA GLU A 38 -7.41 -0.32 7.41
C GLU A 38 -7.09 0.91 8.28
N GLU A 39 -6.86 0.74 9.58
CA GLU A 39 -6.44 1.82 10.49
C GLU A 39 -4.94 2.10 10.44
N ASN A 40 -4.11 1.10 10.12
CA ASN A 40 -2.65 1.23 10.21
C ASN A 40 -1.91 0.88 8.91
N ALA A 41 -2.48 0.09 8.01
CA ALA A 41 -1.82 -0.27 6.75
C ALA A 41 -1.93 0.86 5.72
N VAL A 42 -1.01 0.90 4.76
CA VAL A 42 -1.12 1.73 3.54
C VAL A 42 -1.46 0.91 2.29
N ILE A 43 -1.32 -0.41 2.35
CA ILE A 43 -1.74 -1.37 1.33
C ILE A 43 -2.16 -2.68 1.99
N LEU A 44 -3.27 -3.25 1.54
CA LEU A 44 -3.79 -4.52 2.02
C LEU A 44 -4.22 -5.40 0.84
N VAL A 45 -4.43 -6.69 1.09
CA VAL A 45 -5.10 -7.60 0.15
C VAL A 45 -6.43 -8.01 0.76
N LYS A 46 -7.51 -7.84 0.01
CA LYS A 46 -8.87 -8.27 0.38
C LYS A 46 -9.52 -8.92 -0.83
N ASN A 47 -10.17 -10.06 -0.62
CA ASN A 47 -10.81 -10.86 -1.68
C ASN A 47 -9.86 -11.15 -2.86
N GLY A 48 -8.60 -11.50 -2.56
CA GLY A 48 -7.59 -11.86 -3.57
C GLY A 48 -6.97 -10.69 -4.33
N ILE A 49 -7.31 -9.43 -4.02
CA ILE A 49 -6.83 -8.26 -4.74
C ILE A 49 -6.21 -7.25 -3.77
N ALA A 50 -5.05 -6.70 -4.15
CA ALA A 50 -4.42 -5.63 -3.42
C ALA A 50 -5.19 -4.31 -3.62
N TYR A 51 -5.29 -3.51 -2.56
CA TYR A 51 -5.90 -2.17 -2.59
C TYR A 51 -5.10 -1.21 -1.72
N ASP A 52 -5.09 0.05 -2.12
CA ASP A 52 -4.50 1.11 -1.33
C ASP A 52 -5.39 1.44 -0.12
N VAL A 53 -4.77 1.74 1.01
CA VAL A 53 -5.46 2.30 2.16
C VAL A 53 -5.01 3.75 2.23
N PHE A 54 -5.94 4.68 2.09
CA PHE A 54 -5.73 6.12 2.21
C PHE A 54 -6.83 6.72 3.07
N LYS A 55 -6.45 7.61 3.99
CA LYS A 55 -7.39 8.43 4.78
C LYS A 55 -6.81 9.84 4.87
N GLU A 56 -7.63 10.86 4.66
CA GLU A 56 -7.17 12.26 4.63
C GLU A 56 -6.74 12.73 6.02
N GLU A 57 -7.46 12.28 7.05
CA GLU A 57 -7.29 12.69 8.44
C GLU A 57 -6.13 12.01 9.19
N ARG A 58 -5.46 11.01 8.58
CA ARG A 58 -4.41 10.25 9.28
C ARG A 58 -3.00 10.79 9.00
N LYS A 59 -2.15 10.68 10.02
CA LYS A 59 -0.78 11.19 10.01
C LYS A 59 0.16 10.45 9.06
N ILE A 60 -0.13 9.19 8.74
CA ILE A 60 0.73 8.31 7.94
C ILE A 60 -0.06 7.77 6.75
N ASN A 61 0.32 8.18 5.54
CA ASN A 61 -0.16 7.66 4.26
C ASN A 61 1.04 7.16 3.44
N CYS A 62 0.79 6.56 2.27
CA CYS A 62 1.87 6.18 1.37
C CYS A 62 2.72 7.40 1.00
N ASP A 63 4.03 7.26 1.16
CA ASP A 63 5.06 8.27 0.93
C ASP A 63 5.68 8.21 -0.47
N GLY A 64 5.28 7.25 -1.30
CA GLY A 64 5.79 7.07 -2.64
C GLY A 64 7.14 6.34 -2.75
N CYS A 65 7.60 5.61 -1.72
CA CYS A 65 8.90 4.93 -1.76
C CYS A 65 9.08 3.88 -2.87
N GLY A 66 7.99 3.38 -3.47
CA GLY A 66 8.05 2.51 -4.66
C GLY A 66 8.47 1.05 -4.43
N VAL A 67 8.75 0.62 -3.20
CA VAL A 67 9.17 -0.76 -2.90
C VAL A 67 8.14 -1.80 -3.36
N CYS A 68 6.85 -1.51 -3.19
CA CYS A 68 5.78 -2.40 -3.65
C CYS A 68 5.74 -2.56 -5.18
N ILE A 69 6.13 -1.54 -5.95
CA ILE A 69 6.23 -1.60 -7.41
C ILE A 69 7.37 -2.55 -7.79
N LYS A 70 8.56 -2.32 -7.23
CA LYS A 70 9.76 -3.12 -7.51
C LYS A 70 9.55 -4.61 -7.22
N ASN A 71 8.83 -4.92 -6.15
CA ASN A 71 8.65 -6.30 -5.68
C ASN A 71 7.37 -6.96 -6.23
N CYS A 72 6.51 -6.26 -6.96
CA CYS A 72 5.32 -6.87 -7.52
C CYS A 72 5.70 -7.79 -8.70
N PRO A 73 5.54 -9.13 -8.60
CA PRO A 73 5.94 -10.04 -9.67
C PRO A 73 5.10 -9.88 -10.94
N GLN A 74 3.95 -9.22 -10.84
CA GLN A 74 3.01 -8.98 -11.94
C GLN A 74 3.10 -7.55 -12.48
N SER A 75 3.95 -6.69 -11.91
CA SER A 75 3.98 -5.25 -12.24
C SER A 75 2.59 -4.58 -12.18
N ALA A 76 1.78 -4.98 -11.20
CA ALA A 76 0.38 -4.58 -11.09
C ALA A 76 0.16 -3.22 -10.42
N ILE A 77 1.20 -2.56 -9.91
CA ILE A 77 1.07 -1.42 -8.99
C ILE A 77 1.73 -0.18 -9.61
N HIS A 78 1.03 0.95 -9.58
CA HIS A 78 1.53 2.26 -9.99
C HIS A 78 1.31 3.29 -8.88
N LEU A 79 2.17 4.30 -8.80
CA LEU A 79 2.01 5.43 -7.88
C LEU A 79 1.28 6.58 -8.57
N GLU A 80 0.33 7.19 -7.87
CA GLU A 80 -0.36 8.40 -8.29
C GLU A 80 -0.19 9.47 -7.21
N LEU A 81 0.33 10.64 -7.57
CA LEU A 81 0.51 11.77 -6.65
C LEU A 81 -0.86 12.36 -6.29
N ILE A 82 -1.09 12.62 -5.00
CA ILE A 82 -2.22 13.40 -4.53
C ILE A 82 -1.73 14.83 -4.23
N ASN A 83 -2.35 15.80 -4.90
CA ASN A 83 -2.29 17.19 -4.45
C ASN A 83 -3.25 17.32 -3.27
N VAL A 84 -2.72 17.24 -2.06
CA VAL A 84 -3.47 17.60 -0.86
C VAL A 84 -3.45 19.12 -0.78
N VAL A 85 -4.63 19.74 -0.92
CA VAL A 85 -4.81 21.21 -0.82
C VAL A 85 -4.83 21.60 0.65
#